data_AF-A0A0T2KVN7-F1
#
_entry.id   AF-A0A0T2KVN7-F1
#
_cell.length_a   1.000
_cell.length_b   1.000
_cell.length_c   1.000
_cell.angle_alpha   90.00
_cell.angle_beta   90.00
_cell.angle_gamma   90.00
#
_symmetry.space_group_name_H-M   'P 1'
#
loop_
_entity.id
_entity.type
_entity.pdbx_description
1 polymer ?
#
loop_
_entity_poly.entity_id
_entity_poly.type
_entity_poly.pdbx_seq_one_letter_code
_entity_poly.pdbx_strand_id
1 'polypeptide(L)'
;MRAIWKGALTFGLVNVPVKVYSATEDHDVPLHQVHNKDGGRIRYQRICEIDGEVVPFADIDKAYDDGERTVVLTKEDIDSLPAERSREIDVVEFVPSEQVDLLTLDRAYYLEPDGASPKAYVLLRKTLEQTERTAIVRFSLRQKTRLAALRVRGDVLVLQTLLWADEVREAAFPALDEPVRISAKELELSASLVDSFASDFDPSQFVDEYQEELRTLIDAKLEKGDALDTSETFGDREVEETGGEVIDLMEALRASVERSRAARAGAADGTKKDAASSDSTAAEKSAKSSKKKAAKAS
;
A
#
# COMPACT_ATOMS: atom_id res chain seq x y z
N MET A 1 7.73 -20.13 7.26
CA MET A 1 8.57 -18.92 7.06
C MET A 1 8.95 -18.81 5.59
N ARG A 2 8.64 -17.70 4.91
CA ARG A 2 8.96 -17.46 3.49
C ARG A 2 10.07 -16.41 3.39
N ALA A 3 11.11 -16.69 2.60
CA ALA A 3 12.18 -15.71 2.38
C ALA A 3 11.61 -14.48 1.67
N ILE A 4 11.89 -13.31 2.23
CA ILE A 4 11.44 -12.02 1.66
C ILE A 4 12.52 -11.35 0.81
N TRP A 5 13.78 -11.74 1.01
CA TRP A 5 14.93 -11.19 0.31
C TRP A 5 16.10 -12.18 0.33
N LYS A 6 16.94 -12.14 -0.70
CA LYS A 6 18.13 -12.99 -0.86
C LYS A 6 19.28 -12.15 -1.38
N GLY A 7 20.46 -12.33 -0.80
CA GLY A 7 21.65 -11.59 -1.17
C GLY A 7 22.86 -12.01 -0.35
N ALA A 8 23.79 -11.09 -0.14
CA ALA A 8 25.04 -11.35 0.54
C ALA A 8 25.33 -10.29 1.60
N LEU A 9 25.88 -10.69 2.74
CA LEU A 9 26.46 -9.78 3.71
C LEU A 9 27.95 -9.60 3.43
N THR A 10 28.37 -8.34 3.28
CA THR A 10 29.68 -7.93 2.77
C THR A 10 30.39 -7.07 3.80
N PHE A 11 31.64 -7.41 4.13
CA PHE A 11 32.51 -6.54 4.91
C PHE A 11 33.97 -6.75 4.52
N GLY A 12 34.59 -5.72 3.97
CA GLY A 12 35.94 -5.80 3.40
C GLY A 12 36.00 -6.82 2.26
N LEU A 13 36.63 -7.97 2.53
CA LEU A 13 36.81 -9.08 1.57
C LEU A 13 35.92 -10.29 1.87
N VAL A 14 35.12 -10.24 2.94
CA VAL A 14 34.26 -11.34 3.35
C VAL A 14 32.89 -11.18 2.70
N ASN A 15 32.42 -12.25 2.06
CA ASN A 15 31.09 -12.36 1.49
C ASN A 15 30.38 -13.56 2.13
N VAL A 16 29.24 -13.30 2.78
CA VAL A 16 28.39 -14.29 3.45
C VAL A 16 27.02 -14.31 2.79
N PRO A 17 26.74 -15.29 1.92
CA PRO A 17 25.42 -15.45 1.32
C PRO A 17 24.33 -15.70 2.37
N VAL A 18 23.22 -14.98 2.29
CA VAL A 18 22.10 -15.07 3.24
C VAL A 18 20.71 -14.91 2.58
N LYS A 19 19.71 -15.50 3.24
CA LYS A 19 18.28 -15.22 3.02
C LYS A 19 17.71 -14.50 4.23
N VAL A 20 16.82 -13.55 3.99
CA VAL A 20 16.15 -12.76 5.03
C VAL A 20 14.71 -13.25 5.19
N TYR A 21 14.29 -13.42 6.44
CA TYR A 21 12.94 -13.81 6.85
C TYR A 21 12.39 -12.83 7.88
N SER A 22 11.07 -12.59 7.89
CA SER A 22 10.45 -11.81 8.97
C SER A 22 10.68 -12.52 10.31
N ALA A 23 11.12 -11.79 11.34
CA ALA A 23 11.25 -12.32 12.69
C ALA A 23 9.99 -12.14 13.54
N THR A 24 9.04 -11.35 13.05
CA THR A 24 7.76 -11.06 13.70
C THR A 24 6.61 -11.42 12.77
N GLU A 25 5.52 -11.88 13.36
CA GLU A 25 4.24 -12.14 12.72
C GLU A 25 3.15 -11.48 13.56
N ASP A 26 2.07 -11.06 12.90
CA ASP A 26 0.89 -10.50 13.54
C ASP A 26 -0.01 -11.64 14.02
N HIS A 27 -0.57 -11.54 15.23
CA HIS A 27 -1.46 -12.56 15.81
C HIS A 27 -2.95 -12.18 15.74
N ASP A 28 -3.26 -11.02 15.15
CA ASP A 28 -4.63 -10.54 14.99
C ASP A 28 -5.48 -11.45 14.11
N VAL A 29 -6.76 -11.60 14.48
CA VAL A 29 -7.73 -12.31 13.64
C VAL A 29 -7.95 -11.51 12.34
N PRO A 30 -7.72 -12.10 11.15
CA PRO A 30 -7.90 -11.39 9.90
C PRO A 30 -9.38 -11.15 9.63
N LEU A 31 -9.77 -9.88 9.53
CA LEU A 31 -11.13 -9.48 9.19
C LEU A 31 -11.18 -8.92 7.77
N HIS A 32 -12.25 -9.26 7.05
CA HIS A 32 -12.55 -8.68 5.75
C HIS A 32 -13.70 -7.70 5.86
N GLN A 33 -13.65 -6.63 5.08
CA GLN A 33 -14.74 -5.68 5.01
C GLN A 33 -15.86 -6.24 4.14
N VAL A 34 -17.08 -6.18 4.67
CA VAL A 34 -18.31 -6.56 3.99
C VAL A 34 -19.30 -5.40 4.03
N HIS A 35 -20.12 -5.30 3.00
CA HIS A 35 -21.23 -4.36 2.98
C HIS A 35 -22.25 -4.78 4.06
N ASN A 36 -22.60 -3.85 4.94
CA ASN A 36 -23.39 -4.14 6.14
C ASN A 36 -24.80 -4.68 5.85
N LYS A 37 -25.35 -4.40 4.66
CA LYS A 37 -26.72 -4.76 4.29
C LYS A 37 -26.84 -6.18 3.75
N ASP A 38 -25.86 -6.64 2.98
CA ASP A 38 -25.93 -7.91 2.23
C ASP A 38 -24.73 -8.84 2.47
N GLY A 39 -23.73 -8.41 3.25
CA GLY A 39 -22.53 -9.21 3.51
C GLY A 39 -21.57 -9.32 2.32
N GLY A 40 -21.81 -8.58 1.23
CA GLY A 40 -20.97 -8.62 0.03
C GLY A 40 -19.56 -8.08 0.30
N ARG A 41 -18.53 -8.78 -0.20
CA ARG A 41 -17.13 -8.36 -0.02
C ARG A 41 -16.84 -7.01 -0.66
N ILE A 42 -16.24 -6.10 0.10
CA ILE A 42 -15.81 -4.79 -0.42
C ILE A 42 -14.51 -4.94 -1.23
N ARG A 43 -14.44 -4.26 -2.39
CA ARG A 43 -13.27 -4.16 -3.27
C ARG A 43 -12.95 -2.68 -3.53
N TYR A 44 -11.68 -2.37 -3.73
CA TYR A 44 -11.21 -1.02 -4.06
C TYR A 44 -10.80 -0.95 -5.52
N GLN A 45 -11.19 0.13 -6.19
CA GLN A 45 -10.74 0.48 -7.55
C GLN A 45 -9.97 1.79 -7.49
N ARG A 46 -8.94 1.91 -8.33
CA ARG A 46 -8.19 3.16 -8.53
C ARG A 46 -8.73 3.79 -9.79
N ILE A 47 -9.20 5.02 -9.71
CA ILE A 47 -9.85 5.72 -10.82
C ILE A 47 -9.08 7.00 -11.08
N CYS A 48 -8.75 7.28 -12.34
CA CYS A 48 -8.10 8.53 -12.74
C CYS A 48 -9.13 9.67 -12.72
N GLU A 49 -8.78 10.81 -12.11
CA GLU A 49 -9.68 11.95 -11.95
C GLU A 49 -9.95 12.70 -13.27
N ILE A 50 -9.05 12.57 -14.24
CA ILE A 50 -9.13 13.31 -15.51
C ILE A 50 -10.11 12.66 -16.49
N ASP A 51 -10.01 11.33 -16.64
CA ASP A 51 -10.79 10.56 -17.62
C ASP A 51 -11.89 9.69 -16.97
N GLY A 52 -11.83 9.46 -15.65
CA GLY A 52 -12.77 8.62 -14.93
C GLY A 52 -12.55 7.12 -15.14
N GLU A 53 -11.46 6.70 -15.76
CA GLU A 53 -11.18 5.30 -16.07
C GLU A 53 -10.53 4.59 -14.87
N VAL A 54 -10.79 3.28 -14.74
CA VAL A 54 -10.15 2.43 -13.74
C VAL A 54 -8.71 2.13 -14.20
N VAL A 55 -7.74 2.49 -13.37
CA VAL A 55 -6.31 2.37 -13.71
C VAL A 55 -5.71 1.13 -13.04
N PRO A 56 -5.14 0.19 -13.81
CA PRO A 56 -4.35 -0.92 -13.28
C PRO A 56 -3.13 -0.41 -12.51
N PHE A 57 -2.68 -1.15 -11.49
CA PHE A 57 -1.53 -0.72 -10.68
C PHE A 57 -0.24 -0.55 -11.48
N ALA A 58 -0.09 -1.30 -12.58
CA ALA A 58 1.09 -1.23 -13.45
C ALA A 58 1.22 0.12 -14.18
N ASP A 59 0.10 0.82 -14.40
CA ASP A 59 0.03 2.06 -15.16
C ASP A 59 -0.04 3.29 -14.23
N ILE A 60 0.36 3.13 -12.97
CA ILE A 60 0.38 4.21 -11.97
C ILE A 60 1.81 4.64 -11.68
N ASP A 61 2.17 5.80 -12.21
CA ASP A 61 3.40 6.51 -11.85
C ASP A 61 3.24 7.32 -10.57
N LYS A 62 4.37 7.73 -9.97
CA LYS A 62 4.39 8.58 -8.78
C LYS A 62 4.62 10.02 -9.19
N ALA A 63 4.04 10.99 -8.48
CA ALA A 63 4.34 12.39 -8.69
C ALA A 63 4.84 13.05 -7.40
N TYR A 64 5.78 13.98 -7.55
CA TYR A 64 6.19 14.90 -6.49
C TYR A 64 5.71 16.31 -6.87
N ASP A 65 5.09 17.00 -5.93
CA ASP A 65 4.62 18.37 -6.09
C ASP A 65 5.25 19.23 -4.99
N ASP A 66 5.97 20.28 -5.40
CA ASP A 66 6.58 21.26 -4.50
C ASP A 66 5.66 22.47 -4.21
N GLY A 67 4.45 22.46 -4.77
CA GLY A 67 3.45 23.52 -4.68
C GLY A 67 3.47 24.50 -5.86
N GLU A 68 4.52 24.50 -6.67
CA GLU A 68 4.61 25.30 -7.91
C GLU A 68 4.67 24.42 -9.16
N ARG A 69 5.29 23.24 -9.06
CA ARG A 69 5.55 22.33 -10.17
C ARG A 69 5.33 20.89 -9.73
N THR A 70 4.63 20.16 -10.58
CA THR A 70 4.49 18.71 -10.46
C THR A 70 5.49 18.02 -11.38
N VAL A 71 6.27 17.10 -10.81
CA VAL A 71 7.18 16.21 -11.54
C VAL A 71 6.67 14.78 -11.42
N VAL A 72 6.42 14.14 -12.56
CA VAL A 72 6.09 12.71 -12.62
C VAL A 72 7.39 11.92 -12.61
N LEU A 73 7.45 10.90 -11.77
CA LEU A 73 8.54 9.95 -11.60
C LEU A 73 8.06 8.63 -12.18
N THR A 74 8.58 8.26 -13.35
CA THR A 74 8.22 6.99 -13.96
C THR A 74 8.91 5.83 -13.26
N LYS A 75 8.46 4.61 -13.54
CA LYS A 75 9.14 3.42 -13.05
C LYS A 75 10.61 3.37 -13.48
N GLU A 76 10.94 3.75 -14.72
CA GLU A 76 12.32 3.78 -15.21
C GLU A 76 13.19 4.79 -14.46
N ASP A 77 12.63 5.95 -14.10
CA ASP A 77 13.35 6.95 -13.30
C ASP A 77 13.73 6.37 -11.93
N ILE A 78 12.81 5.66 -11.28
CA ILE A 78 13.03 5.02 -9.98
C ILE A 78 14.04 3.85 -10.11
N ASP A 79 13.88 2.99 -11.12
CA ASP A 79 14.76 1.84 -11.39
C ASP A 79 16.19 2.26 -11.81
N SER A 80 16.37 3.51 -12.24
CA SER A 80 17.67 4.11 -12.53
C SER A 80 18.49 4.44 -11.28
N LEU A 81 17.84 4.55 -10.11
CA LEU A 81 18.48 4.95 -8.88
C LEU A 81 19.49 3.88 -8.40
N PRO A 82 20.75 4.26 -8.09
CA PRO A 82 21.80 3.31 -7.70
C PRO A 82 21.46 2.44 -6.50
N ALA A 83 20.67 3.00 -5.57
CA ALA A 83 20.23 2.35 -4.35
C ALA A 83 19.44 1.05 -4.59
N GLU A 84 18.78 0.88 -5.74
CA GLU A 84 17.96 -0.32 -5.97
C GLU A 84 18.75 -1.56 -6.39
N ARG A 85 20.00 -1.39 -6.85
CA ARG A 85 20.71 -2.46 -7.57
C ARG A 85 21.57 -3.36 -6.69
N SER A 86 21.92 -2.95 -5.48
CA SER A 86 22.72 -3.80 -4.58
C SER A 86 21.84 -4.82 -3.85
N ARG A 87 22.14 -6.10 -4.03
CA ARG A 87 21.62 -7.20 -3.20
C ARG A 87 22.61 -7.54 -2.10
N GLU A 88 23.15 -6.50 -1.49
CA GLU A 88 24.23 -6.59 -0.52
C GLU A 88 23.80 -5.91 0.78
N ILE A 89 24.21 -6.53 1.89
CA ILE A 89 24.13 -5.98 3.23
C ILE A 89 25.55 -5.56 3.59
N ASP A 90 25.86 -4.30 3.35
CA ASP A 90 27.19 -3.74 3.58
C ASP A 90 27.36 -3.41 5.06
N VAL A 91 28.35 -4.01 5.71
CA VAL A 91 28.74 -3.60 7.06
C VAL A 91 29.49 -2.29 7.00
N VAL A 92 28.94 -1.28 7.67
CA VAL A 92 29.52 0.06 7.77
C VAL A 92 30.52 0.11 8.92
N GLU A 93 30.13 -0.40 10.09
CA GLU A 93 30.96 -0.37 11.30
C GLU A 93 30.51 -1.40 12.34
N PHE A 94 31.34 -1.63 13.36
CA PHE A 94 31.02 -2.47 14.51
C PHE A 94 31.06 -1.63 15.79
N VAL A 95 29.94 -1.57 16.51
CA VAL A 95 29.75 -0.74 17.71
C VAL A 95 29.46 -1.62 18.93
N PRO A 96 29.73 -1.17 20.16
CA PRO A 96 29.15 -1.77 21.36
C PRO A 96 27.62 -1.81 21.25
N SER A 97 26.99 -2.90 21.68
CA SER A 97 25.55 -3.08 21.54
C SER A 97 24.73 -2.03 22.31
N GLU A 98 25.27 -1.48 23.39
CA GLU A 98 24.68 -0.43 24.22
C GLU A 98 24.61 0.96 23.54
N GLN A 99 25.35 1.18 22.46
CA GLN A 99 25.30 2.44 21.71
C GLN A 99 24.09 2.53 20.77
N VAL A 100 23.41 1.41 20.51
CA VAL A 100 22.20 1.39 19.67
C VAL A 100 21.01 1.74 20.55
N ASP A 101 20.49 2.95 20.38
CA ASP A 101 19.28 3.40 21.08
C ASP A 101 18.08 2.54 20.70
N LEU A 102 17.39 2.01 21.71
CA LEU A 102 16.18 1.20 21.54
C LEU A 102 15.08 1.97 20.80
N LEU A 103 15.03 3.30 20.90
CA LEU A 103 14.05 4.15 20.21
C LEU A 103 14.22 4.11 18.68
N THR A 104 15.43 3.81 18.20
CA THR A 104 15.70 3.73 16.75
C THR A 104 15.29 2.38 16.15
N LEU A 105 14.99 1.38 16.95
CA LEU A 105 14.70 0.02 16.49
C LEU A 105 13.29 -0.08 15.87
N ASP A 106 13.23 -0.59 14.63
CA ASP A 106 11.97 -0.87 13.92
C ASP A 106 11.82 -2.40 13.71
N ARG A 107 11.68 -2.90 12.47
CA ARG A 107 11.37 -4.30 12.17
C ARG A 107 12.58 -5.22 12.31
N ALA A 108 12.35 -6.41 12.87
CA ALA A 108 13.35 -7.45 13.00
C ALA A 108 13.20 -8.55 11.93
N TYR A 109 14.35 -9.06 11.49
CA TYR A 109 14.47 -10.09 10.48
C TYR A 109 15.51 -11.14 10.88
N TYR A 110 15.25 -12.41 10.56
CA TYR A 110 16.24 -13.49 10.69
C TYR A 110 17.03 -13.65 9.41
N LEU A 111 18.34 -13.90 9.54
CA LEU A 111 19.21 -14.26 8.43
C LEU A 111 19.54 -15.75 8.47
N GLU A 112 19.23 -16.46 7.39
CA GLU A 112 19.62 -17.85 7.17
C GLU A 112 20.85 -17.89 6.23
N PRO A 113 21.87 -18.72 6.48
CA PRO A 113 22.97 -18.90 5.53
C PRO A 113 22.48 -19.51 4.21
N ASP A 114 22.92 -18.95 3.08
CA ASP A 114 22.49 -19.34 1.74
C ASP A 114 23.66 -19.66 0.80
N GLY A 115 24.46 -20.65 1.17
CA GLY A 115 25.63 -21.06 0.40
C GLY A 115 25.96 -22.54 0.52
N ALA A 116 26.91 -23.01 -0.28
CA ALA A 116 27.38 -24.40 -0.25
C ALA A 116 27.98 -24.81 1.10
N SER A 117 28.46 -23.84 1.89
CA SER A 117 28.95 -24.06 3.24
C SER A 117 28.50 -22.94 4.18
N PRO A 118 28.01 -23.26 5.39
CA PRO A 118 27.64 -22.27 6.40
C PRO A 118 28.85 -21.69 7.15
N LYS A 119 30.10 -22.11 6.82
CA LYS A 119 31.31 -21.77 7.57
C LYS A 119 31.50 -20.27 7.77
N ALA A 120 31.31 -19.47 6.71
CA ALA A 120 31.50 -18.02 6.78
C ALA A 120 30.44 -17.34 7.68
N TYR A 121 29.19 -17.79 7.60
CA TYR A 121 28.10 -17.34 8.45
C TYR A 121 28.36 -17.66 9.93
N VAL A 122 28.71 -18.91 10.23
CA VAL A 122 28.99 -19.36 11.60
C VAL A 122 30.21 -18.64 12.17
N LEU A 123 31.24 -18.41 11.37
CA LEU A 123 32.41 -17.66 11.78
C LEU A 123 32.02 -16.23 12.17
N LEU A 124 31.29 -15.53 11.32
CA LEU A 124 30.81 -14.17 11.63
C LEU A 124 29.96 -14.15 12.90
N ARG A 125 28.98 -15.06 13.02
CA ARG A 125 28.13 -15.17 14.22
C ARG A 125 28.96 -15.33 15.49
N LYS A 126 29.90 -16.29 15.50
CA LYS A 126 30.77 -16.54 16.65
C LYS A 126 31.69 -15.35 16.95
N THR A 127 32.18 -14.66 15.93
CA THR A 127 33.01 -13.46 16.11
C THR A 127 32.20 -12.33 16.74
N LEU A 128 30.97 -12.07 16.29
CA LEU A 128 30.11 -11.06 16.89
C LEU A 128 29.74 -11.40 18.34
N GLU A 129 29.44 -12.66 18.62
CA GLU A 129 29.15 -13.16 19.97
C GLU A 129 30.34 -12.99 20.92
N GLN A 130 31.55 -13.37 20.48
CA GLN A 130 32.76 -13.26 21.31
C GLN A 130 33.24 -11.82 21.54
N THR A 131 32.95 -10.92 20.59
CA THR A 131 33.40 -9.52 20.67
C THR A 131 32.37 -8.59 21.29
N GLU A 132 31.16 -9.09 21.58
CA GLU A 132 30.02 -8.32 22.10
C GLU A 132 29.68 -7.09 21.25
N ARG A 133 29.90 -7.19 19.94
CA ARG A 133 29.66 -6.11 18.97
C ARG A 133 28.36 -6.31 18.21
N THR A 134 27.72 -5.19 17.93
CA THR A 134 26.65 -5.08 16.94
C THR A 134 27.24 -4.47 15.67
N ALA A 135 26.94 -5.06 14.51
CA ALA A 135 27.37 -4.49 13.24
C ALA A 135 26.28 -3.53 12.73
N ILE A 136 26.65 -2.30 12.42
CA ILE A 136 25.77 -1.37 11.70
C ILE A 136 25.92 -1.65 10.22
N VAL A 137 24.80 -1.91 9.56
CA VAL A 137 24.77 -2.30 8.17
C VAL A 137 23.85 -1.41 7.36
N ARG A 138 24.15 -1.29 6.07
CA ARG A 138 23.32 -0.61 5.09
C ARG A 138 22.91 -1.59 4.01
N PHE A 139 21.62 -1.61 3.69
CA PHE A 139 21.09 -2.51 2.67
C PHE A 139 19.85 -1.92 2.02
N SER A 140 19.50 -2.45 0.86
CA SER A 140 18.31 -2.03 0.13
C SER A 140 17.21 -3.08 0.21
N LEU A 141 16.04 -2.66 0.68
CA LEU A 141 14.86 -3.51 0.80
C LEU A 141 13.63 -2.74 0.29
N ARG A 142 12.89 -3.33 -0.64
CA ARG A 142 11.69 -2.70 -1.24
C ARG A 142 11.95 -1.26 -1.70
N GLN A 143 12.98 -1.09 -2.55
CA GLN A 143 13.32 0.20 -3.18
C GLN A 143 13.84 1.31 -2.25
N LYS A 144 14.09 1.00 -0.97
CA LYS A 144 14.65 1.96 -0.01
C LYS A 144 15.92 1.42 0.62
N THR A 145 16.96 2.25 0.63
CA THR A 145 18.14 2.03 1.47
C THR A 145 17.73 2.22 2.92
N ARG A 146 18.16 1.28 3.77
CA ARG A 146 17.94 1.32 5.22
C ARG A 146 19.25 1.11 5.96
N LEU A 147 19.33 1.72 7.14
CA LEU A 147 20.26 1.31 8.18
C LEU A 147 19.65 0.15 8.98
N ALA A 148 20.50 -0.73 9.47
CA ALA A 148 20.10 -1.81 10.36
C ALA A 148 21.21 -2.15 11.35
N ALA A 149 20.80 -2.64 12.52
CA ALA A 149 21.66 -3.29 13.48
C ALA A 149 21.64 -4.81 13.22
N LEU A 150 22.82 -5.40 13.01
CA LEU A 150 23.02 -6.82 12.91
C LEU A 150 23.60 -7.36 14.22
N ARG A 151 22.88 -8.27 14.85
CA ARG A 151 23.26 -8.87 16.14
C ARG A 151 23.03 -10.38 16.17
N VAL A 152 23.60 -11.04 17.17
CA VAL A 152 23.44 -12.48 17.39
C VAL A 152 22.25 -12.73 18.31
N ARG A 153 21.40 -13.70 17.99
CA ARG A 153 20.36 -14.22 18.88
C ARG A 153 20.37 -15.75 18.82
N GLY A 154 20.96 -16.37 19.83
CA GLY A 154 21.18 -17.82 19.84
C GLY A 154 22.01 -18.25 18.62
N ASP A 155 21.50 -19.20 17.84
CA ASP A 155 22.21 -19.74 16.67
C ASP A 155 22.02 -18.97 15.36
N VAL A 156 21.31 -17.84 15.38
CA VAL A 156 21.03 -17.03 14.19
C VAL A 156 21.50 -15.59 14.32
N LEU A 157 21.75 -14.96 13.17
CA LEU A 157 21.91 -13.53 13.03
C LEU A 157 20.53 -12.87 12.86
N VAL A 158 20.33 -11.78 13.59
CA VAL A 158 19.15 -10.93 13.52
C VAL A 158 19.55 -9.60 12.91
N LEU A 159 18.85 -9.21 11.86
CA LEU A 159 18.94 -7.91 11.22
C LEU A 159 17.73 -7.09 11.67
N GLN A 160 17.92 -6.02 12.42
CA GLN A 160 16.84 -5.12 12.83
C GLN A 160 17.02 -3.77 12.17
N THR A 161 16.01 -3.30 11.43
CA THR A 161 16.07 -1.99 10.77
C THR A 161 16.09 -0.86 11.80
N LEU A 162 16.80 0.22 11.44
CA LEU A 162 16.91 1.42 12.24
C LEU A 162 16.17 2.56 11.55
N LEU A 163 15.49 3.38 12.35
CA LEU A 163 15.05 4.71 11.98
C LEU A 163 16.28 5.61 11.78
N TRP A 164 16.20 6.54 10.83
CA TRP A 164 17.19 7.58 10.67
C TRP A 164 17.13 8.56 11.85
N ALA A 165 18.24 9.24 12.12
CA ALA A 165 18.32 10.17 13.26
C ALA A 165 17.29 11.31 13.18
N ASP A 166 16.93 11.74 11.97
CA ASP A 166 15.91 12.76 11.69
C ASP A 166 14.46 12.22 11.74
N GLU A 167 14.27 10.90 11.75
CA GLU A 167 12.96 10.27 11.98
C GLU A 167 12.62 10.19 13.47
N VAL A 168 13.62 10.30 14.35
CA VAL A 168 13.43 10.31 15.81
C VAL A 168 13.18 11.73 16.29
N ARG A 169 12.01 11.95 16.90
CA ARG A 169 11.63 13.26 17.42
C ARG A 169 12.34 13.55 18.74
N GLU A 170 12.82 14.77 18.88
CA GLU A 170 13.36 15.26 20.15
C GLU A 170 12.24 15.50 21.17
N ALA A 171 12.45 15.03 22.41
CA ALA A 171 11.53 15.22 23.51
C ALA A 171 11.74 16.61 24.16
N ALA A 172 11.11 17.64 23.60
CA ALA A 172 11.14 19.00 24.13
C ALA A 172 9.83 19.34 24.87
N PHE A 173 9.81 19.14 26.19
CA PHE A 173 8.64 19.40 27.03
C PHE A 173 8.97 20.48 28.08
N PRO A 174 8.39 21.70 27.97
CA PRO A 174 8.67 22.80 28.91
C PRO A 174 8.43 22.46 30.39
N ALA A 175 7.50 21.56 30.67
CA ALA A 175 7.19 21.10 32.02
C ALA A 175 8.38 20.38 32.70
N LEU A 176 9.34 19.86 31.94
CA LEU A 176 10.53 19.19 32.49
C LEU A 176 11.64 20.19 32.86
N ASP A 177 11.56 21.43 32.41
CA ASP A 177 12.55 22.48 32.71
C ASP A 177 12.29 23.15 34.08
N GLU A 178 11.12 22.89 34.69
CA GLU A 178 10.76 23.43 35.99
C GLU A 178 11.53 22.72 37.13
N PRO A 179 12.24 23.47 37.99
CA PRO A 179 13.00 22.86 39.07
C PRO A 179 12.07 22.31 40.16
N VAL A 180 11.97 20.98 40.23
CA VAL A 180 11.23 20.27 41.28
C VAL A 180 12.20 19.80 42.36
N ARG A 181 11.86 20.03 43.64
CA ARG A 181 12.63 19.49 44.78
C ARG A 181 12.03 18.16 45.22
N ILE A 182 12.87 17.14 45.29
CA ILE A 182 12.52 15.81 45.81
C ILE A 182 13.37 15.56 47.06
N SER A 183 12.73 15.22 48.18
CA SER A 183 13.44 14.88 49.41
C SER A 183 13.98 13.45 49.37
N ALA A 184 15.06 13.19 50.12
CA ALA A 184 15.64 11.85 50.21
C ALA A 184 14.64 10.81 50.73
N LYS A 185 13.75 11.20 51.67
CA LYS A 185 12.73 10.32 52.23
C LYS A 185 11.64 9.96 51.23
N GLU A 186 11.22 10.90 50.38
CA GLU A 186 10.27 10.62 49.29
C GLU A 186 10.89 9.63 48.30
N LEU A 187 12.14 9.85 47.91
CA LEU A 187 12.86 8.98 46.98
C LEU A 187 13.03 7.55 47.55
N GLU A 188 13.35 7.42 48.84
CA GLU A 188 13.47 6.13 49.54
C GLU A 188 12.13 5.38 49.62
N LEU A 189 11.04 6.08 49.94
CA LEU A 189 9.69 5.50 49.97
C LEU A 189 9.26 5.05 48.57
N SER A 190 9.51 5.87 47.54
CA SER A 190 9.22 5.52 46.15
C SER A 190 10.04 4.32 45.68
N ALA A 191 11.34 4.25 46.00
CA ALA A 191 12.18 3.11 45.67
C ALA A 191 11.66 1.81 46.30
N SER A 192 11.29 1.85 47.58
CA SER A 192 10.71 0.69 48.29
C SER A 192 9.40 0.21 47.66
N LEU A 193 8.57 1.14 47.17
CA LEU A 193 7.35 0.79 46.42
C LEU A 193 7.70 0.10 45.10
N VAL A 194 8.65 0.64 44.33
CA VAL A 194 9.09 0.02 43.06
C VAL A 194 9.61 -1.40 43.31
N ASP A 195 10.46 -1.59 44.32
CA ASP A 195 11.01 -2.89 44.67
C ASP A 195 9.92 -3.90 45.07
N SER A 196 8.83 -3.45 45.71
CA SER A 196 7.70 -4.31 46.08
C SER A 196 6.88 -4.83 44.88
N PHE A 197 6.96 -4.15 43.74
CA PHE A 197 6.32 -4.54 42.48
C PHE A 197 7.29 -5.13 41.45
N ALA A 198 8.59 -5.24 41.78
CA ALA A 198 9.59 -5.78 40.88
C ALA A 198 9.45 -7.31 40.75
N SER A 199 9.45 -7.81 39.52
CA SER A 199 9.44 -9.24 39.20
C SER A 199 10.19 -9.51 37.90
N ASP A 200 10.56 -10.78 37.68
CA ASP A 200 11.09 -11.20 36.38
C ASP A 200 10.03 -11.03 35.29
N PHE A 201 10.44 -10.52 34.13
CA PHE A 201 9.54 -10.34 33.00
C PHE A 201 9.46 -11.63 32.19
N ASP A 202 8.29 -12.30 32.25
CA ASP A 202 7.93 -13.42 31.38
C ASP A 202 6.83 -12.98 30.40
N PRO A 203 7.14 -12.81 29.10
CA PRO A 203 6.16 -12.41 28.10
C PRO A 203 4.97 -13.36 27.99
N SER A 204 5.13 -14.64 28.34
CA SER A 204 4.07 -15.65 28.21
C SER A 204 2.93 -15.51 29.22
N GLN A 205 3.12 -14.69 30.25
CA GLN A 205 2.11 -14.37 31.25
C GLN A 205 1.10 -13.32 30.76
N PHE A 206 1.40 -12.63 29.68
CA PHE A 206 0.54 -11.59 29.12
C PHE A 206 -0.23 -12.15 27.93
N VAL A 207 -1.53 -11.88 27.92
CA VAL A 207 -2.45 -12.33 26.87
C VAL A 207 -3.17 -11.12 26.30
N ASP A 208 -3.42 -11.15 24.99
CA ASP A 208 -4.24 -10.16 24.31
C ASP A 208 -5.73 -10.48 24.55
N GLU A 209 -6.28 -9.90 25.63
CA GLU A 209 -7.67 -10.11 26.05
C GLU A 209 -8.66 -9.75 24.92
N TYR A 210 -8.39 -8.69 24.16
CA TYR A 210 -9.25 -8.28 23.05
C TYR A 210 -9.34 -9.38 21.96
N GLN A 211 -8.21 -9.98 21.60
CA GLN A 211 -8.21 -11.06 20.60
C GLN A 211 -8.90 -12.33 21.11
N GLU A 212 -8.84 -12.63 22.41
CA GLU A 212 -9.60 -13.74 23.01
C GLU A 212 -11.11 -13.47 23.01
N GLU A 213 -11.52 -12.27 23.42
CA GLU A 213 -12.92 -11.85 23.39
C GLU A 213 -13.47 -11.82 21.97
N LEU A 214 -12.68 -11.37 20.99
CA LEU A 214 -13.05 -11.35 19.58
C LEU A 214 -13.28 -12.76 19.05
N ARG A 215 -12.39 -13.72 19.35
CA ARG A 215 -12.57 -15.13 18.97
C ARG A 215 -13.83 -15.72 19.59
N THR A 216 -14.05 -15.46 20.88
CA THR A 216 -15.25 -15.90 21.60
C THR A 216 -16.53 -15.35 20.96
N LEU A 217 -16.52 -14.07 20.54
CA LEU A 217 -17.64 -13.45 19.84
C LEU A 217 -17.88 -14.09 18.46
N ILE A 218 -16.81 -14.38 17.73
CA ILE A 218 -16.89 -15.05 16.41
C ILE A 218 -17.51 -16.44 16.58
N ASP A 219 -16.99 -17.25 17.50
CA ASP A 219 -17.47 -18.61 17.75
C ASP A 219 -18.96 -18.60 18.16
N ALA A 220 -19.35 -17.70 19.07
CA ALA A 220 -20.74 -17.55 19.49
C ALA A 220 -21.68 -17.14 18.34
N LYS A 221 -21.20 -16.35 17.36
CA LYS A 221 -21.97 -16.00 16.16
C LYS A 221 -22.08 -17.17 15.18
N LEU A 222 -21.01 -17.94 15.02
CA LEU A 222 -21.00 -19.13 14.17
C LEU A 222 -21.96 -20.20 14.72
N GLU A 223 -21.94 -20.46 16.02
CA GLU A 223 -22.83 -21.42 16.69
C GLU A 223 -24.30 -21.03 16.61
N LYS A 224 -24.61 -19.73 16.70
CA LYS A 224 -25.96 -19.20 16.52
C LYS A 224 -26.47 -19.25 15.09
N GLY A 225 -25.61 -19.57 14.13
CA GLY A 225 -25.97 -19.60 12.71
C GLY A 225 -26.09 -18.21 12.07
N ASP A 226 -25.47 -17.17 12.67
CA ASP A 226 -25.41 -15.81 12.09
C ASP A 226 -24.42 -15.71 10.90
N ALA A 227 -23.95 -16.85 10.39
CA ALA A 227 -23.09 -16.93 9.22
C ALA A 227 -23.90 -16.64 7.95
N LEU A 228 -23.50 -15.59 7.24
CA LEU A 228 -24.03 -15.28 5.91
C LEU A 228 -23.31 -16.13 4.85
N ASP A 229 -24.06 -16.70 3.91
CA ASP A 229 -23.46 -17.31 2.72
C ASP A 229 -22.87 -16.20 1.84
N THR A 230 -21.55 -16.12 1.83
CA THR A 230 -20.79 -15.13 1.08
C THR A 230 -20.03 -15.74 -0.09
N SER A 231 -20.33 -17.01 -0.43
CA SER A 231 -19.65 -17.77 -1.50
C SER A 231 -19.67 -17.06 -2.85
N GLU A 232 -20.72 -16.29 -3.16
CA GLU A 232 -20.83 -15.51 -4.40
C GLU A 232 -19.80 -14.38 -4.54
N THR A 233 -19.25 -13.87 -3.42
CA THR A 233 -18.28 -12.75 -3.42
C THR A 233 -16.88 -13.13 -2.89
N PHE A 234 -16.78 -14.28 -2.21
CA PHE A 234 -15.52 -14.83 -1.67
C PHE A 234 -14.99 -16.04 -2.44
N GLY A 235 -15.78 -16.68 -3.31
CA GLY A 235 -15.30 -17.75 -4.19
C GLY A 235 -14.29 -17.24 -5.22
N ASP A 236 -13.48 -18.14 -5.77
CA ASP A 236 -12.49 -17.93 -6.83
C ASP A 236 -13.15 -17.46 -8.15
N ARG A 237 -13.76 -16.28 -8.15
CA ARG A 237 -13.78 -15.48 -9.36
C ARG A 237 -12.36 -15.02 -9.53
N GLU A 238 -11.64 -15.68 -10.43
CA GLU A 238 -10.57 -15.01 -11.18
C GLU A 238 -11.11 -13.62 -11.46
N VAL A 239 -10.45 -12.62 -10.88
CA VAL A 239 -10.69 -11.25 -11.28
C VAL A 239 -10.17 -11.23 -12.70
N GLU A 240 -11.00 -11.62 -13.66
CA GLU A 240 -10.85 -11.11 -15.00
C GLU A 240 -10.74 -9.61 -14.78
N GLU A 241 -9.63 -9.04 -15.27
CA GLU A 241 -9.55 -7.62 -15.53
C GLU A 241 -10.73 -7.31 -16.46
N THR A 242 -11.91 -7.12 -15.87
CA THR A 242 -13.08 -6.63 -16.56
C THR A 242 -12.78 -5.17 -16.80
N GLY A 243 -11.97 -4.93 -17.84
CA GLY A 243 -12.07 -3.74 -18.65
C GLY A 243 -13.56 -3.49 -18.79
N GLY A 244 -13.99 -2.35 -18.27
CA GLY A 244 -15.39 -2.06 -18.02
C GLY A 244 -16.22 -2.52 -19.20
N GLU A 245 -17.29 -3.25 -18.90
CA GLU A 245 -18.28 -3.67 -19.88
C GLU A 245 -18.74 -2.41 -20.60
N VAL A 246 -18.12 -2.15 -21.76
CA VAL A 246 -18.52 -1.10 -22.68
C VAL A 246 -19.86 -1.56 -23.18
N ILE A 247 -20.91 -1.15 -22.47
CA ILE A 247 -22.29 -1.22 -22.95
C ILE A 247 -22.22 -0.70 -24.37
N ASP A 248 -22.57 -1.59 -25.29
CA ASP A 248 -22.26 -1.58 -26.70
C ASP A 248 -22.49 -0.20 -27.32
N LEU A 249 -21.44 0.63 -27.28
CA LEU A 249 -21.41 1.95 -27.89
C LEU A 249 -21.59 1.83 -29.40
N MET A 250 -21.27 0.67 -29.99
CA MET A 250 -21.53 0.35 -31.38
C MET A 250 -23.01 0.04 -31.64
N GLU A 251 -23.74 -0.55 -30.70
CA GLU A 251 -25.20 -0.74 -30.77
C GLU A 251 -25.93 0.61 -30.59
N ALA A 252 -25.47 1.44 -29.64
CA ALA A 252 -25.97 2.81 -29.49
C ALA A 252 -25.67 3.69 -30.72
N LEU A 253 -24.48 3.55 -31.34
CA LEU A 253 -24.14 4.23 -32.59
C LEU A 253 -24.96 3.69 -33.77
N ARG A 254 -25.11 2.36 -33.90
CA ARG A 254 -25.93 1.74 -34.96
C ARG A 254 -27.38 2.22 -34.87
N ALA A 255 -27.95 2.26 -33.67
CA ALA A 255 -29.29 2.81 -33.45
C ALA A 255 -29.40 4.32 -33.77
N SER A 256 -28.31 5.08 -33.67
CA SER A 256 -28.27 6.51 -34.05
C SER A 256 -28.08 6.69 -35.57
N VAL A 257 -27.29 5.83 -36.21
CA VAL A 257 -27.05 5.82 -37.66
C VAL A 257 -28.27 5.31 -38.43
N GLU A 258 -29.00 4.33 -37.90
CA GLU A 258 -30.24 3.84 -38.50
C GLU A 258 -31.37 4.86 -38.39
N ARG A 259 -31.50 5.56 -37.24
CA ARG A 259 -32.44 6.68 -37.10
C ARG A 259 -32.14 7.85 -38.05
N SER A 260 -30.87 8.15 -38.27
CA SER A 260 -30.46 9.20 -39.24
C SER A 260 -30.55 8.76 -40.70
N ARG A 261 -30.39 7.46 -41.02
CA ARG A 261 -30.68 6.90 -42.34
C ARG A 261 -32.18 6.84 -42.65
N ALA A 262 -33.03 6.49 -41.68
CA ALA A 262 -34.49 6.51 -41.84
C ALA A 262 -35.02 7.94 -42.05
N ALA A 263 -34.46 8.94 -41.36
CA ALA A 263 -34.78 10.34 -41.58
C ALA A 263 -34.33 10.87 -42.96
N ARG A 264 -33.25 10.32 -43.55
CA ARG A 264 -32.83 10.62 -44.93
C ARG A 264 -33.62 9.86 -45.99
N ALA A 265 -34.09 8.65 -45.70
CA ALA A 265 -34.92 7.86 -46.61
C ALA A 265 -36.35 8.42 -46.73
N GLY A 266 -36.88 9.05 -45.66
CA GLY A 266 -38.18 9.74 -45.70
C GLY A 266 -38.18 11.09 -46.46
N ALA A 267 -37.02 11.62 -46.82
CA ALA A 267 -36.87 12.86 -47.60
C ALA A 267 -36.52 12.62 -49.08
N ALA A 268 -36.48 11.36 -49.52
CA ALA A 268 -36.13 10.95 -50.89
C ALA A 268 -37.26 10.21 -51.63
N ASP A 269 -38.47 10.12 -51.06
CA ASP A 269 -39.68 9.72 -51.80
C ASP A 269 -40.60 10.93 -52.00
N GLY A 270 -40.38 11.61 -53.12
CA GLY A 270 -41.12 12.80 -53.49
C GLY A 270 -40.31 13.72 -54.40
N THR A 271 -40.15 13.32 -55.66
CA THR A 271 -40.49 14.11 -56.87
C THR A 271 -39.53 13.81 -58.06
N LYS A 272 -40.17 13.42 -59.18
CA LYS A 272 -39.80 13.56 -60.61
C LYS A 272 -39.33 12.29 -61.35
N LYS A 273 -40.24 11.74 -62.17
CA LYS A 273 -40.33 12.11 -63.60
C LYS A 273 -41.64 11.59 -64.21
N ASP A 274 -42.51 12.49 -64.66
CA ASP A 274 -43.22 12.34 -65.92
C ASP A 274 -43.59 13.73 -66.49
N ALA A 275 -43.13 13.96 -67.71
CA ALA A 275 -43.55 14.98 -68.67
C ALA A 275 -44.01 14.17 -69.90
N ALA A 276 -45.06 14.46 -70.68
CA ALA A 276 -45.84 15.68 -70.99
C ALA A 276 -47.33 15.25 -71.27
N SER A 277 -48.37 16.09 -71.43
CA SER A 277 -48.54 17.34 -72.18
C SER A 277 -49.94 17.96 -71.96
N SER A 278 -50.07 19.27 -72.26
CA SER A 278 -51.26 20.11 -72.52
C SER A 278 -52.10 20.55 -71.30
N ASP A 279 -52.66 21.75 -71.19
CA ASP A 279 -52.53 23.08 -71.84
C ASP A 279 -53.33 24.06 -70.95
N SER A 280 -53.07 25.35 -71.10
CA SER A 280 -53.95 26.49 -70.80
C SER A 280 -53.93 27.15 -69.40
N THR A 281 -53.30 28.33 -69.41
CA THR A 281 -53.82 29.65 -68.98
C THR A 281 -53.98 30.02 -67.49
N ALA A 282 -53.08 30.93 -67.11
CA ALA A 282 -53.35 32.32 -66.72
C ALA A 282 -53.62 32.70 -65.25
N ALA A 283 -52.92 33.79 -64.87
CA ALA A 283 -53.24 34.80 -63.87
C ALA A 283 -53.18 34.37 -62.38
N GLU A 284 -52.77 35.16 -61.38
CA GLU A 284 -52.07 36.43 -61.23
C GLU A 284 -51.78 36.56 -59.71
N LYS A 285 -50.69 37.25 -59.36
CA LYS A 285 -50.53 38.15 -58.20
C LYS A 285 -50.58 37.64 -56.74
N SER A 286 -49.52 38.09 -56.05
CA SER A 286 -49.50 38.76 -54.72
C SER A 286 -49.69 37.88 -53.48
N ALA A 287 -49.20 38.19 -52.29
CA ALA A 287 -48.07 38.98 -51.78
C ALA A 287 -48.13 38.82 -50.24
N LYS A 288 -46.98 38.97 -49.60
CA LYS A 288 -46.77 39.53 -48.25
C LYS A 288 -47.06 38.71 -46.97
N SER A 289 -45.99 38.69 -46.19
CA SER A 289 -45.91 38.99 -44.73
C SER A 289 -46.33 37.87 -43.79
N SER A 290 -45.78 37.68 -42.59
CA SER A 290 -44.97 38.50 -41.67
C SER A 290 -44.43 37.55 -40.58
N LYS A 291 -43.19 37.72 -40.08
CA LYS A 291 -42.85 38.34 -38.75
C LYS A 291 -43.52 37.58 -37.58
N LYS A 292 -42.83 37.09 -36.54
CA LYS A 292 -42.07 37.82 -35.49
C LYS A 292 -41.69 36.77 -34.41
N LYS A 293 -40.43 36.67 -33.91
CA LYS A 293 -39.89 37.21 -32.62
C LYS A 293 -40.72 36.77 -31.39
N ALA A 294 -40.20 36.43 -30.20
CA ALA A 294 -38.94 36.66 -29.48
C ALA A 294 -38.92 35.70 -28.25
N ALA A 295 -37.76 35.31 -27.68
CA ALA A 295 -37.16 35.83 -26.42
C ALA A 295 -38.07 35.71 -25.16
N LYS A 296 -37.62 35.39 -23.93
CA LYS A 296 -36.35 35.68 -23.24
C LYS A 296 -36.35 34.98 -21.86
N ALA A 297 -35.15 34.70 -21.34
CA ALA A 297 -34.64 34.86 -19.97
C ALA A 297 -35.56 34.68 -18.74
N SER A 298 -35.06 33.96 -17.73
CA SER A 298 -34.30 34.58 -16.63
C SER A 298 -33.41 33.56 -15.92
#